data_AF-A0A2V2RY84-F1
#
_entry.id   AF-A0A2V2RY84-F1
#
_cell.length_a   1.000
_cell.length_b   1.000
_cell.length_c   1.000
_cell.angle_alpha   90.00
_cell.angle_beta   90.00
_cell.angle_gamma   90.00
#
_symmetry.space_group_name_H-M   'P 1'
#
loop_
_entity.id
_entity.type
_entity.pdbx_description
1 polymer ?
#
loop_
_entity_poly.entity_id
_entity_poly.type
_entity_poly.pdbx_seq_one_letter_code
_entity_poly.pdbx_strand_id
1 'polypeptide(L)' 'MSTAEIKESLDRMTDEERFFAAAYLQHRAQAENPAYRRILTERMKRMDEGRKLTLEQAHRIHGALEAEGL' A
#
# COMPACT_ATOMS: atom_id res chain seq x y z
N MET A 1 -15.69 10.69 15.62
CA MET A 1 -15.18 11.39 14.43
C MET A 1 -16.23 11.26 13.34
N SER A 2 -16.71 12.38 12.81
CA SER A 2 -17.65 12.43 11.69
C SER A 2 -16.90 12.25 10.36
N THR A 3 -17.65 11.96 9.29
CA THR A 3 -17.07 11.90 7.94
C THR A 3 -16.45 13.23 7.52
N ALA A 4 -17.01 14.36 7.98
CA ALA A 4 -16.45 15.69 7.75
C ALA A 4 -15.09 15.86 8.44
N GLU A 5 -14.96 15.46 9.70
CA GLU A 5 -13.69 15.52 10.45
C GLU A 5 -12.62 14.59 9.85
N ILE A 6 -13.02 13.43 9.32
CA ILE A 6 -12.12 12.51 8.61
C ILE A 6 -11.59 13.17 7.33
N LYS A 7 -12.48 13.78 6.53
CA LYS A 7 -12.09 14.48 5.30
C LYS A 7 -11.11 15.61 5.59
N GLU A 8 -11.41 16.44 6.58
CA GLU A 8 -10.53 17.54 6.96
C GLU A 8 -9.14 17.05 7.42
N SER A 9 -9.08 15.89 8.10
CA SER A 9 -7.82 15.25 8.46
C SER A 9 -7.03 14.78 7.24
N LEU A 10 -7.68 14.15 6.26
CA LEU A 10 -7.05 13.70 5.00
C LEU A 10 -6.58 14.88 4.13
N ASP A 11 -7.31 15.99 4.12
CA ASP A 11 -6.93 17.18 3.37
C ASP A 11 -5.64 17.83 3.93
N ARG A 12 -5.38 17.67 5.23
CA ARG A 12 -4.17 18.16 5.92
C ARG A 12 -2.97 17.23 5.83
N MET A 13 -3.14 15.99 5.35
CA MET A 13 -2.05 15.03 5.18
C MET A 13 -1.19 15.34 3.95
N THR A 14 0.10 15.04 4.06
CA THR A 14 1.01 14.94 2.92
C THR A 14 0.62 13.79 2.00
N ASP A 15 1.16 13.77 0.78
CA ASP A 15 0.88 12.69 -0.18
C ASP A 15 1.38 11.33 0.31
N GLU A 16 2.51 11.28 1.02
CA GLU A 16 3.03 10.07 1.64
C GLU A 16 2.09 9.54 2.74
N GLU A 17 1.61 10.42 3.61
CA GLU A 17 0.65 10.06 4.66
C GLU A 17 -0.68 9.59 4.08
N ARG A 18 -1.17 10.25 3.02
CA ARG A 18 -2.39 9.83 2.30
C ARG A 18 -2.20 8.47 1.64
N PHE A 19 -1.05 8.23 1.02
CA PHE A 19 -0.71 6.94 0.44
C PHE A 19 -0.71 5.84 1.51
N PHE A 20 -0.08 6.09 2.65
CA PHE A 20 -0.06 5.13 3.75
C PHE A 20 -1.46 4.88 4.33
N ALA A 21 -2.26 5.92 4.52
CA ALA A 21 -3.64 5.81 4.99
C ALA A 21 -4.50 4.97 4.03
N ALA A 22 -4.37 5.19 2.72
CA ALA A 22 -5.07 4.42 1.70
C ALA A 22 -4.67 2.93 1.74
N ALA A 23 -3.37 2.64 1.79
CA ALA A 23 -2.86 1.27 1.89
C ALA A 23 -3.35 0.56 3.17
N TYR A 24 -3.36 1.28 4.30
CA TYR A 24 -3.86 0.76 5.57
C TYR A 24 -5.36 0.44 5.49
N LEU A 25 -6.18 1.36 4.98
CA LEU A 25 -7.62 1.14 4.83
C LEU A 25 -7.93 -0.02 3.88
N GLN A 26 -7.19 -0.14 2.77
CA GLN A 26 -7.31 -1.27 1.86
C GLN A 26 -6.99 -2.60 2.56
N HIS A 27 -5.93 -2.65 3.38
CA HIS A 27 -5.63 -3.82 4.18
C HIS A 27 -6.76 -4.14 5.16
N ARG A 28 -7.27 -3.15 5.89
CA ARG A 28 -8.36 -3.33 6.86
C ARG A 28 -9.64 -3.87 6.20
N ALA A 29 -9.99 -3.38 5.03
CA ALA A 29 -11.15 -3.84 4.27
C ALA A 29 -11.06 -5.33 3.87
N GLN A 30 -9.85 -5.89 3.78
CA GLN A 30 -9.61 -7.27 3.37
C GLN A 30 -9.08 -8.15 4.52
N ALA A 31 -8.93 -7.61 5.73
CA ALA A 31 -8.20 -8.27 6.82
C ALA A 31 -8.77 -9.64 7.19
N GLU A 32 -10.09 -9.81 7.06
CA GLU A 32 -10.79 -11.07 7.35
C GLU A 32 -10.89 -12.01 6.14
N ASN A 33 -10.52 -11.55 4.95
CA ASN A 33 -10.58 -12.34 3.72
C ASN A 33 -9.47 -13.41 3.70
N PRO A 34 -9.81 -14.72 3.71
CA PRO A 34 -8.82 -15.79 3.76
C PRO A 34 -7.91 -15.85 2.53
N ALA A 35 -8.42 -15.49 1.34
CA ALA A 35 -7.64 -15.47 0.12
C ALA A 35 -6.59 -14.35 0.15
N TYR A 36 -6.98 -13.16 0.63
CA TYR A 36 -6.06 -12.04 0.81
C TYR A 36 -4.96 -12.37 1.83
N ARG A 37 -5.33 -12.95 2.97
CA ARG A 37 -4.35 -13.38 3.99
C ARG A 37 -3.33 -14.35 3.44
N ARG A 38 -3.75 -15.33 2.63
CA ARG A 38 -2.85 -16.30 1.99
C ARG A 38 -1.83 -15.63 1.07
N ILE A 39 -2.29 -14.68 0.24
CA ILE A 39 -1.41 -13.92 -0.65
C ILE A 39 -0.40 -13.10 0.16
N LEU A 40 -0.84 -12.47 1.25
CA LEU A 40 0.03 -11.68 2.12
C LEU A 40 1.11 -12.56 2.77
N THR A 41 0.73 -13.72 3.31
CA THR A 41 1.66 -14.70 3.87
C THR A 41 2.69 -15.16 2.83
N GLU A 42 2.27 -15.45 1.60
CA GLU A 42 3.20 -15.85 0.54
C GLU A 42 4.14 -14.71 0.12
N ARG A 43 3.67 -13.46 0.12
CA ARG A 43 4.53 -12.28 -0.10
C ARG A 43 5.57 -12.14 1.00
N MET A 44 5.17 -12.26 2.27
CA MET A 44 6.08 -12.19 3.42
C MET A 44 7.14 -13.30 3.35
N LYS A 45 6.73 -14.54 3.09
CA LYS A 45 7.65 -15.67 2.92
C LYS A 45 8.69 -15.41 1.82
N ARG A 46 8.28 -14.89 0.67
CA ARG A 46 9.20 -14.50 -0.41
C ARG A 46 10.21 -13.44 0.05
N MET A 47 9.76 -12.43 0.79
CA MET A 47 10.63 -11.39 1.33
C MET A 47 11.63 -11.94 2.35
N ASP A 48 11.20 -12.85 3.22
CA ASP A 48 12.06 -13.49 4.22
C ASP A 48 13.11 -14.40 3.57
N GLU A 49 12.75 -15.05 2.46
CA GLU A 49 13.66 -15.81 1.60
C GLU A 49 14.60 -14.92 0.75
N GLY A 50 14.64 -13.61 1.01
CA GLY A 50 15.52 -12.67 0.32
C GLY A 50 15.04 -12.23 -1.06
N ARG A 51 13.86 -12.68 -1.51
CA ARG A 51 13.22 -12.18 -2.75
C ARG A 51 12.50 -10.85 -2.50
N LYS A 52 13.25 -9.88 -1.97
CA LYS A 52 12.85 -8.47 -1.85
C LYS A 52 13.19 -7.74 -3.15
N LEU A 53 12.47 -6.67 -3.43
CA LEU A 53 12.88 -5.73 -4.47
C LEU A 53 14.04 -4.89 -3.92
N THR A 54 15.06 -4.68 -4.73
CA THR A 54 16.06 -3.65 -4.45
C THR A 54 15.44 -2.27 -4.67
N LEU A 55 16.01 -1.22 -4.06
CA LEU A 55 15.58 0.16 -4.29
C LEU A 55 15.59 0.52 -5.79
N GLU A 56 16.60 0.07 -6.51
CA GLU A 56 16.72 0.28 -7.96
C GLU A 56 15.59 -0.41 -8.75
N GLN A 57 15.20 -1.63 -8.34
CA GLN A 57 14.04 -2.31 -8.93
C GLN A 57 12.74 -1.58 -8.61
N ALA A 58 12.59 -1.07 -7.38
CA ALA A 58 11.43 -0.29 -6.98
C ALA A 58 11.31 1.02 -7.80
N HIS A 59 12.41 1.77 -8.00
CA HIS A 59 12.40 2.96 -8.85
C HIS A 59 12.06 2.66 -10.31
N ARG A 60 12.57 1.55 -10.87
CA ARG A 60 12.21 1.14 -12.23
C ARG A 60 10.73 0.82 -12.37
N ILE A 61 10.17 0.10 -11.39
CA ILE A 61 8.74 -0.21 -11.36
C ILE A 61 7.93 1.08 -11.22
N HIS A 62 8.34 2.00 -10.34
CA HIS A 62 7.67 3.27 -10.15
C HIS A 62 7.63 4.11 -11.44
N GLY A 63 8.76 4.30 -12.11
CA GLY A 63 8.79 5.05 -13.37
C GLY A 63 7.99 4.38 -14.50
N ALA A 64 7.89 3.04 -14.50
CA ALA A 64 7.02 2.33 -15.44
C ALA A 64 5.53 2.58 -15.15
N LEU A 65 5.13 2.59 -13.88
CA LEU A 65 3.76 2.90 -13.47
C LEU A 65 3.39 4.36 -13.80
N GLU A 66 4.29 5.32 -13.54
CA GLU A 66 4.07 6.72 -13.91
C GLU A 66 3.86 6.89 -15.42
N ALA A 67 4.62 6.16 -16.25
CA ALA A 67 4.47 6.18 -17.70
C ALA A 67 3.13 5.58 -18.18
N GLU A 68 2.53 4.69 -17.39
CA GLU A 68 1.20 4.13 -17.61
C GLU A 68 0.08 5.00 -17.02
N GLY A 69 0.42 6.11 -16.36
CA GLY A 69 -0.53 7.04 -15.73
C GLY A 69 -1.06 6.58 -14.38
N LEU A 70 -0.33 5.69 -13.70
CA LEU A 70 -0.62 5.16 -12.36
C LEU A 70 0.27 5.80 -11.28
#